data_AF-A0A2P5Y5Y8-F1
#
_entry.id   AF-A0A2P5Y5Y8-F1
#
_cell.length_a   1.000
_cell.length_b   1.000
_cell.length_c   1.000
_cell.angle_alpha   90.00
_cell.angle_beta   90.00
_cell.angle_gamma   90.00
#
_symmetry.space_group_name_H-M   'P 1'
#
loop_
_entity.id
_entity.type
_entity.pdbx_description
1 polymer ?
#
loop_
_entity_poly.entity_id
_entity_poly.type
_entity_poly.pdbx_seq_one_letter_code
_entity_poly.pdbx_strand_id
1 'polypeptide(L)'
;MEDFHPIVDELSMVDLKTENGWFTWVKNREGTARVRERLDHFLMSANDVNNFPFLETRVIRQSNSDHDVIFLDTEGRRPRDSLRNPKICFKYDVCWPRNEEAKKIIKEAWQSGTQGTMEKIKNMGKKLGRWQYKKLKQMRNQIGNLQAKINRIIDG
;
A
#
# COMPACT_ATOMS: atom_id res chain seq x y z
N MET A 1 -1.88 -2.98 28.10
CA MET A 1 -3.16 -2.65 27.42
C MET A 1 -4.09 -1.88 28.34
N GLU A 2 -4.16 -2.19 29.64
CA GLU A 2 -5.03 -1.47 30.59
C GLU A 2 -4.75 0.04 30.62
N ASP A 3 -3.49 0.46 30.61
CA ASP A 3 -3.14 1.90 30.59
C ASP A 3 -3.41 2.59 29.24
N PHE A 4 -3.62 1.84 28.16
CA PHE A 4 -3.84 2.39 26.82
C PHE A 4 -5.31 2.71 26.54
N HIS A 5 -6.24 1.96 27.16
CA HIS A 5 -7.67 2.15 26.97
C HIS A 5 -8.14 3.56 27.41
N PRO A 6 -7.74 4.08 28.59
CA PRO A 6 -8.13 5.42 29.02
C PRO A 6 -7.75 6.51 28.01
N ILE A 7 -6.58 6.39 27.36
CA ILE A 7 -6.10 7.36 26.39
C ILE A 7 -6.93 7.30 25.10
N VAL A 8 -7.26 6.10 24.63
CA VAL A 8 -8.12 5.91 23.44
C VAL A 8 -9.50 6.50 23.69
N ASP A 9 -10.06 6.27 24.89
CA ASP A 9 -11.36 6.79 25.30
C ASP A 9 -11.34 8.32 25.48
N GLU A 10 -10.33 8.87 26.16
CA GLU A 10 -10.16 10.31 26.38
C GLU A 10 -10.05 11.07 25.05
N LEU A 11 -9.31 10.51 24.09
CA LEU A 11 -9.14 11.11 22.77
C LEU A 11 -10.29 10.80 21.80
N SER A 12 -11.34 10.10 22.25
CA SER A 12 -12.49 9.70 21.43
C SER A 12 -12.07 9.01 20.13
N MET A 13 -11.08 8.13 20.23
CA MET A 13 -10.58 7.34 19.11
C MET A 13 -11.37 6.05 18.95
N VAL A 14 -11.51 5.63 17.70
CA VAL A 14 -12.21 4.43 17.28
C VAL A 14 -11.20 3.43 16.72
N ASP A 15 -11.21 2.20 17.25
CA ASP A 15 -10.50 1.07 16.64
C ASP A 15 -11.23 0.62 15.37
N LEU A 16 -10.59 0.86 14.22
CA LEU A 16 -11.14 0.49 12.92
C LEU A 16 -11.04 -1.02 12.74
N LYS A 17 -12.16 -1.70 12.94
CA LYS A 17 -12.27 -3.15 12.73
C LYS A 17 -12.14 -3.49 11.25
N THR A 18 -11.44 -4.57 10.96
CA THR A 18 -11.28 -5.12 9.61
C THR A 18 -12.51 -5.91 9.20
N GLU A 19 -12.91 -5.81 7.93
CA GLU A 19 -14.03 -6.59 7.38
C GLU A 19 -13.71 -8.08 7.29
N ASN A 20 -12.43 -8.40 7.07
CA ASN A 20 -11.91 -9.75 6.97
C ASN A 20 -10.56 -9.89 7.70
N GLY A 21 -10.36 -11.06 8.29
CA GLY A 21 -9.18 -11.37 9.09
C GLY A 21 -9.13 -10.56 10.38
N TRP A 22 -9.32 -11.23 11.52
CA TRP A 22 -9.29 -10.57 12.82
C TRP A 22 -7.88 -10.47 13.42
N PHE A 23 -7.01 -11.41 13.07
CA PHE A 23 -5.68 -11.54 13.66
C PHE A 23 -4.63 -10.89 12.77
N THR A 24 -3.68 -10.20 13.38
CA THR A 24 -2.57 -9.52 12.68
C THR A 24 -1.24 -10.18 12.99
N TRP A 25 -1.21 -11.12 13.94
CA TRP A 25 -0.02 -11.86 14.30
C TRP A 25 -0.33 -13.34 14.55
N VAL A 26 0.62 -14.20 14.22
CA VAL A 26 0.53 -15.64 14.42
C VAL A 26 1.83 -16.20 14.96
N LYS A 27 1.77 -16.83 16.14
CA LYS A 27 2.83 -17.73 16.59
C LYS A 27 2.70 -19.05 15.86
N ASN A 28 3.62 -19.31 14.91
CA ASN A 28 3.66 -20.58 14.17
C ASN A 28 4.21 -21.72 15.06
N ARG A 29 3.37 -22.22 15.96
CA ARG A 29 3.54 -23.50 16.65
C ARG A 29 2.69 -24.56 15.96
N GLU A 30 3.11 -25.82 16.07
CA GLU A 30 2.43 -26.95 15.42
C GLU A 30 1.07 -27.28 16.06
N GLY A 31 0.15 -27.76 15.23
CA GLY A 31 -1.15 -28.28 15.66
C GLY A 31 -1.98 -27.28 16.46
N THR A 32 -2.52 -27.74 17.58
CA THR A 32 -3.40 -26.96 18.48
C THR A 32 -2.65 -25.90 19.29
N ALA A 33 -1.31 -25.90 19.29
CA ALA A 33 -0.51 -24.91 20.00
C ALA A 33 -0.36 -23.58 19.24
N ARG A 34 -0.93 -23.47 18.03
CA ARG A 34 -0.92 -22.25 17.23
C ARG A 34 -1.73 -21.15 17.91
N VAL A 35 -1.06 -20.05 18.24
CA VAL A 35 -1.68 -18.85 18.82
C VAL A 35 -1.82 -17.79 17.75
N ARG A 36 -2.94 -17.07 17.74
CA ARG A 36 -3.17 -15.90 16.88
C ARG A 36 -3.64 -14.74 17.73
N GLU A 37 -3.07 -13.57 17.49
CA GLU A 37 -3.37 -12.36 18.24
C GLU A 37 -3.63 -11.20 17.27
N ARG A 38 -4.37 -10.20 17.76
CA ARG A 38 -4.53 -8.92 17.08
C ARG A 38 -3.67 -7.92 17.85
N LEU A 39 -2.53 -7.57 17.26
CA LEU A 39 -1.54 -6.69 17.88
C LEU A 39 -1.47 -5.32 17.17
N ASP A 40 -1.90 -5.28 15.92
CA ASP A 40 -1.82 -4.11 15.06
C ASP A 40 -3.22 -3.53 14.85
N HIS A 41 -3.36 -2.21 15.08
CA HIS A 41 -4.64 -1.51 15.06
C HIS A 41 -4.53 -0.20 14.28
N PHE A 42 -5.61 0.18 13.59
CA PHE A 42 -5.79 1.55 13.13
C PHE A 42 -6.73 2.27 14.09
N LEU A 43 -6.24 3.36 14.68
CA LEU A 43 -7.05 4.26 15.48
C LEU A 43 -7.34 5.52 14.68
N MET A 44 -8.60 5.95 14.69
CA MET A 44 -9.06 7.15 14.00
C MET A 44 -10.07 7.88 14.88
N SER A 45 -10.04 9.22 14.90
CA SER A 45 -11.05 9.97 15.68
C SER A 45 -12.45 9.68 15.15
N ALA A 46 -13.46 9.67 16.02
CA ALA A 46 -14.84 9.48 15.59
C ALA A 46 -15.29 10.51 14.53
N ASN A 47 -14.75 11.73 14.58
CA ASN A 47 -15.01 12.76 13.59
C ASN A 47 -14.40 12.43 12.21
N ASP A 48 -13.18 11.90 12.19
CA ASP A 48 -12.51 11.55 10.94
C ASP A 48 -13.14 10.35 10.24
N VAL A 49 -13.69 9.39 10.99
CA VAL A 49 -14.45 8.27 10.41
C VAL A 49 -15.59 8.79 9.54
N ASN A 50 -16.28 9.85 9.98
CA ASN A 50 -17.36 10.47 9.20
C ASN A 50 -16.86 11.19 7.94
N ASN A 51 -15.60 11.63 7.91
CA ASN A 51 -14.99 12.27 6.73
C ASN A 51 -14.61 11.25 5.64
N PHE A 52 -14.56 9.96 5.95
CA PHE A 52 -14.22 8.89 5.01
C PHE A 52 -15.36 7.86 4.87
N PRO A 53 -16.48 8.22 4.21
CA PRO A 53 -17.64 7.33 4.09
C PRO A 53 -17.38 6.06 3.27
N PHE A 54 -16.28 6.02 2.52
CA PHE A 54 -15.87 4.89 1.68
C PHE A 54 -14.70 4.08 2.25
N LEU A 55 -14.37 4.30 3.52
CA LEU A 55 -13.30 3.61 4.23
C LEU A 55 -13.48 2.08 4.15
N GLU A 56 -12.40 1.38 3.82
CA GLU A 56 -12.30 -0.08 3.81
C GLU A 56 -11.04 -0.49 4.59
N THR A 57 -11.17 -1.52 5.42
CA THR A 57 -10.06 -2.12 6.17
C THR A 57 -10.01 -3.63 5.96
N ARG A 58 -8.81 -4.16 5.74
CA ARG A 58 -8.59 -5.60 5.53
C ARG A 58 -7.25 -6.08 6.07
N VAL A 59 -7.17 -7.36 6.38
CA VAL A 59 -5.92 -8.04 6.71
C VAL A 59 -5.40 -8.83 5.51
N ILE A 60 -4.14 -8.62 5.16
CA ILE A 60 -3.46 -9.28 4.05
C ILE A 60 -2.40 -10.24 4.59
N ARG A 61 -2.65 -11.54 4.42
CA ARG A 61 -1.74 -12.61 4.85
C ARG A 61 -0.36 -12.44 4.21
N GLN A 62 0.67 -12.41 5.05
CA GLN A 62 2.06 -12.46 4.58
C GLN A 62 2.58 -13.90 4.65
N SER A 63 3.24 -14.37 3.59
CA SER A 63 3.83 -15.71 3.58
C SER A 63 5.16 -15.78 4.34
N ASN A 64 5.86 -14.65 4.45
CA ASN A 64 7.23 -14.57 4.93
C ASN A 64 7.35 -13.76 6.23
N SER A 65 6.24 -13.53 6.92
CA SER A 65 6.19 -12.85 8.22
C SER A 65 5.19 -13.57 9.12
N ASP A 66 5.46 -13.53 10.42
CA ASP A 66 4.50 -13.88 11.47
C ASP A 66 3.45 -12.79 11.69
N HIS A 67 3.65 -11.60 11.13
CA HIS A 67 2.65 -10.54 11.03
C HIS A 67 1.91 -10.56 9.68
N ASP A 68 0.60 -10.38 9.76
CA ASP A 68 -0.25 -10.04 8.61
C ASP A 68 -0.36 -8.52 8.48
N VAL A 69 -0.39 -8.02 7.24
CA VAL A 69 -0.46 -6.58 6.99
C VAL A 69 -1.90 -6.11 7.21
N ILE A 70 -2.10 -5.13 8.10
CA ILE A 70 -3.34 -4.35 8.17
C ILE A 70 -3.33 -3.28 7.09
N PHE A 71 -4.39 -3.20 6.30
CA PHE A 71 -4.52 -2.27 5.18
C PHE A 71 -5.75 -1.38 5.38
N LEU A 72 -5.57 -0.08 5.13
CA LEU A 72 -6.61 0.96 5.19
C LEU A 72 -6.70 1.63 3.81
N ASP A 73 -7.91 1.68 3.25
CA ASP A 73 -8.22 2.41 2.02
C ASP A 73 -9.35 3.39 2.30
N THR A 74 -9.07 4.69 2.23
CA THR A 74 -10.08 5.73 2.48
C THR A 74 -11.16 5.80 1.39
N GLU A 75 -10.92 5.17 0.24
CA GLU A 75 -11.80 5.20 -0.93
C GLU A 75 -12.16 3.78 -1.41
N GLY A 76 -11.86 2.74 -0.62
CA GLY A 76 -11.95 1.34 -1.05
C GLY A 76 -13.36 0.94 -1.51
N ARG A 77 -14.39 1.40 -0.79
CA ARG A 77 -15.81 1.13 -1.09
C ARG A 77 -16.42 2.10 -2.10
N ARG A 78 -15.67 3.10 -2.59
CA ARG A 78 -16.22 4.12 -3.47
C ARG A 78 -16.67 3.48 -4.80
N PRO A 79 -17.93 3.69 -5.23
CA PRO A 79 -18.37 3.29 -6.56
C PRO A 79 -17.40 3.83 -7.62
N ARG A 80 -16.91 2.96 -8.51
CA ARG A 80 -15.90 3.37 -9.48
C ARG A 80 -16.54 4.20 -10.58
N ASP A 81 -16.60 5.51 -10.39
CA ASP A 81 -17.06 6.44 -11.43
C ASP A 81 -16.05 6.57 -12.59
N SER A 82 -14.82 6.09 -12.40
CA SER A 82 -13.84 5.93 -13.49
C SER A 82 -12.81 4.85 -13.16
N LEU A 83 -12.40 4.08 -14.19
CA LEU A 83 -11.23 3.22 -14.10
C LEU A 83 -10.02 4.09 -13.74
N ARG A 84 -9.51 3.98 -12.51
CA ARG A 84 -8.28 4.67 -12.09
C ARG A 84 -7.18 4.36 -13.10
N ASN A 85 -6.82 5.33 -13.92
CA ASN A 85 -5.88 5.11 -15.02
C ASN A 85 -4.53 4.67 -14.41
N PRO A 86 -4.07 3.42 -14.65
CA PRO A 86 -2.87 2.90 -14.01
C PRO A 86 -1.61 3.68 -14.41
N LYS A 87 -1.65 4.44 -15.52
CA LYS A 87 -0.55 5.30 -15.98
C LYS A 87 -0.33 6.55 -15.12
N ILE A 88 -1.25 6.87 -14.21
CA ILE A 88 -1.15 8.05 -13.31
C ILE A 88 -1.16 7.65 -11.83
N CYS A 89 -1.25 6.35 -11.53
CA CYS A 89 -1.19 5.83 -10.17
C CYS A 89 0.27 5.48 -9.82
N PHE A 90 1.02 6.45 -9.32
CA PHE A 90 2.33 6.16 -8.75
C PHE A 90 2.19 5.39 -7.43
N LYS A 91 2.95 4.31 -7.28
CA LYS A 91 3.16 3.59 -6.02
C LYS A 91 4.65 3.55 -5.70
N TYR A 92 4.99 4.02 -4.51
CA TYR A 92 6.36 3.96 -4.04
C TYR A 92 6.76 2.51 -3.68
N ASP A 93 8.06 2.23 -3.76
CA ASP A 93 8.73 0.94 -3.58
C ASP A 93 10.16 1.26 -3.09
N VAL A 94 10.72 0.37 -2.29
CA VAL A 94 12.04 0.52 -1.63
C VAL A 94 13.20 0.62 -2.61
N CYS A 95 13.04 0.17 -3.86
CA CYS A 95 14.08 0.28 -4.87
C CYS A 95 14.19 1.69 -5.51
N TRP A 96 13.14 2.52 -5.40
CA TRP A 96 13.09 3.81 -6.12
C TRP A 96 14.08 4.88 -5.64
N PRO A 97 14.43 5.00 -4.33
CA PRO A 97 15.49 5.91 -3.89
C PRO A 97 16.84 5.65 -4.54
N ARG A 98 17.06 4.46 -5.10
CA ARG A 98 18.31 4.11 -5.80
C ARG A 98 18.20 4.32 -7.31
N ASN A 99 17.02 4.66 -7.83
CA ASN A 99 16.79 4.85 -9.25
C ASN A 99 17.05 6.30 -9.68
N GLU A 100 18.11 6.53 -10.44
CA GLU A 100 18.52 7.86 -10.88
C GLU A 100 17.47 8.58 -11.76
N GLU A 101 16.72 7.83 -12.58
CA GLU A 101 15.66 8.42 -13.40
C GLU A 101 14.49 8.90 -12.52
N ALA A 102 14.14 8.13 -11.49
CA ALA A 102 13.13 8.54 -10.50
C ALA A 102 13.55 9.81 -9.76
N LYS A 103 14.79 9.86 -9.27
CA LYS A 103 15.35 11.03 -8.59
C LYS A 103 15.30 12.27 -9.48
N LYS A 104 15.67 12.13 -10.75
CA LYS A 104 15.61 13.21 -11.74
C LYS A 104 14.18 13.71 -11.93
N ILE A 105 13.21 12.81 -12.10
CA ILE A 105 11.79 13.18 -12.23
C ILE A 105 11.29 13.93 -11.00
N ILE A 106 11.64 13.47 -9.79
CA ILE A 106 11.28 14.13 -8.53
C ILE A 106 11.86 15.54 -8.50
N LYS A 107 13.17 15.69 -8.74
CA LYS A 107 13.87 16.98 -8.71
C LYS A 107 13.25 17.96 -9.70
N GLU A 108 13.05 17.55 -10.95
CA GLU A 108 12.46 18.40 -12.00
C GLU A 108 11.01 18.78 -11.71
N ALA A 109 10.20 17.84 -11.20
CA ALA A 109 8.81 18.10 -10.83
C ALA A 109 8.69 19.04 -9.63
N TRP A 110 9.63 18.95 -8.68
CA TRP A 110 9.66 19.79 -7.49
C TRP A 110 10.09 21.24 -7.79
N GLN A 111 11.03 21.39 -8.72
CA GLN A 111 11.59 22.67 -9.17
C GLN A 111 10.72 23.37 -10.21
N SER A 112 9.73 22.69 -10.82
CA SER A 112 8.86 23.31 -11.81
C SER A 112 7.84 24.26 -11.16
N GLY A 113 8.09 25.56 -11.27
CA GLY A 113 7.13 26.63 -10.98
C GLY A 113 7.00 27.07 -9.52
N THR A 114 6.21 28.12 -9.32
CA THR A 114 5.87 28.74 -8.02
C THR A 114 4.63 28.12 -7.36
N GLN A 115 4.19 26.96 -7.85
CA GLN A 115 3.00 26.26 -7.36
C GLN A 115 3.10 25.90 -5.87
N GLY A 116 1.95 25.84 -5.20
CA GLY A 116 1.85 25.34 -3.83
C GLY A 116 2.26 23.87 -3.72
N THR A 117 2.67 23.46 -2.52
CA THR A 117 3.19 22.11 -2.23
C THR A 117 2.28 20.99 -2.74
N MET A 118 0.96 21.12 -2.55
CA MET A 118 0.02 20.09 -2.96
C MET A 118 -0.03 19.89 -4.48
N GLU A 119 0.14 20.96 -5.25
CA GLU A 119 0.14 20.89 -6.70
C GLU A 119 1.46 20.30 -7.23
N LYS A 120 2.59 20.62 -6.58
CA LYS A 120 3.89 19.98 -6.85
C LYS A 120 3.82 18.47 -6.61
N ILE A 121 3.22 18.03 -5.50
CA ILE A 121 3.01 16.60 -5.20
C ILE A 121 2.15 15.94 -6.28
N LYS A 122 1.03 16.56 -6.68
CA LYS A 122 0.16 16.06 -7.75
C LYS A 122 0.91 15.92 -9.08
N ASN A 123 1.71 16.92 -9.46
CA ASN A 123 2.51 16.90 -10.68
C ASN A 123 3.58 15.78 -10.65
N MET A 124 4.28 15.66 -9.51
CA MET A 124 5.25 14.60 -9.28
C MET A 124 4.61 13.21 -9.42
N GLY A 125 3.47 12.99 -8.77
CA GLY A 125 2.73 11.73 -8.86
C GLY A 125 2.30 11.38 -10.30
N LYS A 126 1.86 12.36 -11.09
CA LYS A 126 1.53 12.15 -12.52
C LYS A 126 2.76 11.75 -13.33
N LYS A 127 3.89 12.44 -13.18
CA LYS A 127 5.12 12.16 -13.92
C LYS A 127 5.70 10.80 -13.52
N LEU A 128 5.79 10.52 -12.22
CA LEU A 128 6.27 9.25 -11.70
C LEU A 128 5.35 8.08 -12.07
N GLY A 129 4.02 8.28 -12.07
CA GLY A 129 3.08 7.23 -12.47
C GLY A 129 3.28 6.79 -13.93
N ARG A 130 3.49 7.75 -14.84
CA ARG A 130 3.73 7.45 -16.26
C ARG A 130 5.04 6.69 -16.45
N TRP A 131 6.07 7.15 -15.77
CA TRP A 131 7.39 6.53 -15.78
C TRP A 131 7.35 5.11 -15.19
N GLN A 132 6.73 4.93 -14.02
CA GLN A 132 6.57 3.63 -13.35
C GLN A 132 5.83 2.64 -14.24
N TYR A 133 4.74 3.06 -14.87
CA TYR A 133 3.99 2.21 -15.80
C TYR A 133 4.87 1.73 -16.96
N LYS A 134 5.67 2.63 -17.55
CA LYS A 134 6.61 2.27 -18.63
C LYS A 134 7.66 1.27 -18.14
N LYS A 135 8.27 1.51 -16.97
CA LYS A 135 9.26 0.60 -16.37
C LYS A 135 8.70 -0.78 -16.06
N LEU A 136 7.52 -0.85 -15.42
CA LEU A 136 6.86 -2.13 -15.11
C LEU A 136 6.51 -2.91 -16.38
N LYS A 137 6.04 -2.24 -17.43
CA LYS A 137 5.79 -2.89 -18.73
C LYS A 137 7.07 -3.46 -19.35
N GLN A 138 8.17 -2.71 -19.31
CA GLN A 138 9.48 -3.17 -19.81
C GLN A 138 9.98 -4.39 -19.02
N MET A 139 9.91 -4.35 -17.69
CA MET A 139 10.33 -5.47 -16.84
C MET A 139 9.49 -6.73 -17.08
N ARG A 140 8.16 -6.60 -17.20
CA ARG A 140 7.28 -7.74 -17.53
C ARG A 140 7.64 -8.39 -18.86
N ASN A 141 7.91 -7.59 -19.88
CA ASN A 141 8.33 -8.10 -21.19
C ASN A 141 9.69 -8.83 -21.10
N GLN A 142 10.64 -8.30 -20.34
CA GLN A 142 11.94 -8.94 -20.11
C GLN A 142 11.78 -10.28 -19.38
N ILE A 143 10.96 -10.33 -18.33
CA ILE A 143 10.64 -11.56 -17.59
C ILE A 143 10.04 -12.60 -18.54
N GLY A 144 9.04 -12.23 -19.34
CA GLY A 144 8.42 -13.15 -20.31
C GLY A 144 9.41 -13.68 -21.34
N ASN A 145 10.30 -12.83 -21.86
CA ASN A 145 11.35 -13.24 -22.79
C ASN A 145 12.36 -14.21 -22.14
N LEU A 146 12.74 -13.97 -20.89
CA LEU A 146 13.65 -14.84 -20.16
C LEU A 146 13.00 -16.18 -19.83
N GLN A 147 11.73 -16.19 -19.40
CA GLN A 147 10.95 -17.41 -19.18
C GLN A 147 10.86 -18.25 -20.47
N ALA A 148 10.56 -17.62 -21.60
CA ALA A 148 10.52 -18.31 -22.89
C ALA A 148 11.88 -18.93 -23.28
N LYS A 149 12.99 -18.26 -22.97
CA LYS A 149 14.34 -18.82 -23.18
C LYS A 149 14.63 -19.99 -22.26
N ILE A 150 14.27 -19.89 -20.98
CA ILE A 150 14.43 -20.97 -20.00
C ILE A 150 13.65 -22.21 -20.46
N ASN A 151 12.39 -22.07 -20.85
CA ASN A 151 11.58 -23.20 -21.31
C ASN A 151 12.18 -23.87 -22.54
N ARG A 152 12.67 -23.10 -23.51
CA ARG A 152 13.36 -23.67 -24.69
C ARG A 152 14.62 -24.47 -24.35
N ILE A 153 15.31 -24.13 -23.26
CA ILE A 153 16.50 -24.87 -22.80
C ILE A 153 16.09 -26.12 -22.03
N ILE A 154 14.99 -26.07 -21.28
CA ILE A 154 14.47 -27.21 -20.49
C ILE A 154 13.79 -28.25 -21.39
N ASP A 155 13.06 -27.79 -22.41
CA ASP A 155 12.30 -28.64 -23.34
C ASP A 155 13.13 -29.12 -24.55
N GLY A 156 14.39 -28.66 -24.66
CA GLY A 156 15.30 -28.93 -25.78
C GLY A 156 16.39 -29.94 -25.47
#